data_AF-A0A5C6PQ66-F1
#
_entry.id   AF-A0A5C6PQ66-F1
#
_cell.length_a   1.000
_cell.length_b   1.000
_cell.length_c   1.000
_cell.angle_alpha   90.00
_cell.angle_beta   90.00
_cell.angle_gamma   90.00
#
_symmetry.space_group_name_H-M   'P 1'
#
loop_
_entity.id
_entity.type
_entity.pdbx_description
1 polymer ?
#
loop_
_entity_poly.entity_id
_entity_poly.type
_entity_poly.pdbx_seq_one_letter_code
_entity_poly.pdbx_strand_id
1 'polypeptide(L)'
;MNIFRLTGDLSHLAAIIILLLKIWKTRSCAGISGKSQVLFALVFTTRYLDLLTSFISLYNTTMKIIYIGCAYATVYLIYLKFKATYDGNHDTFRVEFLVVPVGGLAFLVNHDFSPLEILWTFSIYLESVAILPQLFMISKTGEAETITTHYLFFLGLYRALYLINWVWRFYFEGFFDMIAIVAGVVQTILYCDFFYLYVTKDTGLPISVLRLLVPPVRLVAAAIWKTIEQRVVAQYGLIEEFISLVTDIVPEILTIDQRVQLTLGLRARLILELCQSTADLETVQPHLDRMQLLIKVGATNIETPHLEFVELVKKMLNNSDHRQQFFQKDFPEDFGPTYDKALLILIWTFLSRLEKLLTLKTFQEVSSMFQVASSVLEECVQSQSQEQLKLLLHYQKGHSHLDHNGKPLYIQ
;
A
#
# COMPACT_ATOMS: atom_id res chain seq x y z
N MET A 1 37.93 10.08 12.33
CA MET A 1 36.49 9.93 12.61
C MET A 1 35.90 11.33 12.60
N ASN A 2 34.86 11.61 11.80
CA ASN A 2 34.19 12.90 11.79
C ASN A 2 32.72 12.77 12.22
N ILE A 3 32.06 13.89 12.48
CA ILE A 3 30.70 13.92 13.02
C ILE A 3 29.69 13.24 12.10
N PHE A 4 29.82 13.40 10.77
CA PHE A 4 28.91 12.81 9.79
C PHE A 4 29.00 11.29 9.74
N ARG A 5 30.21 10.75 9.82
CA ARG A 5 30.41 9.29 9.92
C ARG A 5 29.81 8.73 11.20
N LEU A 6 30.07 9.40 12.34
CA LEU A 6 29.56 8.96 13.64
C LEU A 6 28.02 8.97 13.68
N THR A 7 27.39 10.07 13.25
CA THR A 7 25.92 10.18 13.23
C THR A 7 25.31 9.24 12.19
N GLY A 8 26.00 9.01 11.06
CA GLY A 8 25.64 7.99 10.08
C GLY A 8 25.61 6.59 10.69
N ASP A 9 26.70 6.19 11.36
CA ASP A 9 26.81 4.88 12.00
C ASP A 9 25.70 4.68 13.06
N LEU A 10 25.44 5.71 13.87
CA LEU A 10 24.35 5.69 14.87
C LEU A 10 22.95 5.63 14.22
N SER A 11 22.72 6.34 13.11
CA SER A 11 21.47 6.26 12.34
C SER A 11 21.26 4.85 11.77
N HIS A 12 22.31 4.25 11.21
CA HIS A 12 22.25 2.89 10.69
C HIS A 12 21.95 1.88 11.82
N LEU A 13 22.60 2.03 12.98
CA LEU A 13 22.33 1.20 14.14
C LEU A 13 20.89 1.38 14.64
N ALA A 14 20.38 2.61 14.68
CA ALA A 14 19.00 2.89 15.05
C ALA A 14 18.00 2.19 14.12
N ALA A 15 18.23 2.21 12.79
CA ALA A 15 17.40 1.49 11.83
C ALA A 15 17.33 -0.02 12.15
N ILE A 16 18.48 -0.65 12.39
CA ILE A 16 18.58 -2.08 12.70
C ILE A 16 17.87 -2.41 14.02
N ILE A 17 18.08 -1.60 15.06
CA ILE A 17 17.42 -1.79 16.36
C ILE A 17 15.91 -1.61 16.25
N ILE A 18 15.43 -0.61 15.51
CA ILE A 18 13.99 -0.36 15.30
C ILE A 18 13.34 -1.58 14.64
N LEU A 19 13.96 -2.12 13.59
CA LEU A 19 13.44 -3.32 12.91
C LEU A 19 13.41 -4.54 13.85
N LEU A 20 14.49 -4.78 14.58
CA LEU A 20 14.59 -5.89 15.51
C LEU A 20 13.54 -5.78 16.64
N LEU A 21 13.39 -4.58 17.22
CA LEU A 21 12.39 -4.31 18.24
C LEU A 21 10.96 -4.40 17.70
N LYS A 22 10.71 -3.97 16.46
CA LYS A 22 9.41 -4.13 15.79
C LYS A 22 9.03 -5.60 15.75
N ILE A 23 9.91 -6.45 15.21
CA ILE A 23 9.65 -7.89 15.07
C ILE A 23 9.47 -8.53 16.46
N TRP A 24 10.31 -8.16 17.43
CA TRP A 24 10.25 -8.72 18.77
C TRP A 24 8.97 -8.33 19.53
N LYS A 25 8.57 -7.05 19.48
CA LYS A 25 7.40 -6.54 20.20
C LYS A 25 6.08 -6.98 19.57
N THR A 26 6.00 -6.93 18.24
CA THR A 26 4.79 -7.36 17.50
C THR A 26 4.67 -8.87 17.36
N ARG A 27 5.74 -9.62 17.68
CA ARG A 27 5.83 -11.08 17.48
C ARG A 27 5.53 -11.49 16.04
N SER A 28 5.78 -10.59 15.09
CA SER A 28 5.46 -10.77 13.67
C SER A 28 6.54 -10.15 12.79
N CYS A 29 6.84 -10.82 11.69
CA CYS A 29 7.70 -10.32 10.61
C CYS A 29 6.94 -10.04 9.31
N ALA A 30 5.61 -9.92 9.39
CA ALA A 30 4.79 -9.51 8.25
C ALA A 30 5.29 -8.19 7.63
N GLY A 31 5.30 -8.14 6.30
CA GLY A 31 5.78 -6.99 5.52
C GLY A 31 7.30 -6.82 5.42
N ILE A 32 8.10 -7.71 6.03
CA ILE A 32 9.57 -7.64 5.98
C ILE A 32 10.12 -8.73 5.06
N SER A 33 10.96 -8.34 4.09
CA SER A 33 11.68 -9.26 3.23
C SER A 33 12.82 -9.90 3.99
N GLY A 34 12.70 -11.20 4.23
CA GLY A 34 13.76 -12.02 4.81
C GLY A 34 14.99 -12.08 3.91
N LYS A 35 14.79 -12.04 2.58
CA LYS A 35 15.86 -12.04 1.59
C LYS A 35 16.77 -10.81 1.74
N SER A 36 16.21 -9.61 1.89
CA SER A 36 17.01 -8.41 2.16
C SER A 36 17.82 -8.53 3.46
N GLN A 37 17.22 -9.08 4.53
CA GLN A 37 17.93 -9.24 5.80
C GLN A 37 19.08 -10.25 5.72
N VAL A 38 18.92 -11.32 4.93
CA VAL A 38 20.01 -12.27 4.64
C VAL A 38 21.15 -11.58 3.86
N LEU A 39 20.83 -10.74 2.88
CA LEU A 39 21.84 -9.98 2.14
C LEU A 39 22.59 -9.00 3.06
N PHE A 40 21.90 -8.28 3.94
CA PHE A 40 22.57 -7.40 4.93
C PHE A 40 23.44 -8.19 5.92
N ALA A 41 23.01 -9.37 6.37
CA ALA A 41 23.85 -10.23 7.21
C ALA A 41 25.12 -10.69 6.46
N LEU A 42 24.99 -11.03 5.17
CA LEU A 42 26.13 -11.39 4.32
C LEU A 42 27.09 -10.21 4.10
N VAL A 43 26.57 -8.99 3.91
CA VAL A 43 27.37 -7.76 3.84
C VAL A 43 28.23 -7.60 5.09
N PHE A 44 27.64 -7.64 6.29
CA PHE A 44 28.41 -7.46 7.53
C PHE A 44 29.39 -8.60 7.78
N THR A 45 29.01 -9.83 7.44
CA THR A 45 29.90 -10.99 7.58
C THR A 45 31.15 -10.83 6.72
N THR A 46 30.99 -10.45 5.46
CA THR A 46 32.13 -10.31 4.51
C THR A 46 32.95 -9.04 4.77
N ARG A 47 32.31 -7.93 5.15
CA ARG A 47 32.98 -6.66 5.43
C ARG A 47 33.86 -6.69 6.67
N TYR A 48 33.43 -7.41 7.70
CA TYR A 48 34.03 -7.36 9.02
C TYR A 48 34.89 -8.59 9.37
N LEU A 49 35.33 -9.35 8.37
CA LEU A 49 36.29 -10.45 8.56
C LEU A 49 37.61 -9.97 9.17
N ASP A 50 37.95 -8.70 8.96
CA ASP A 50 39.11 -8.05 9.58
C ASP A 50 39.03 -7.98 11.11
N LEU A 51 37.88 -8.28 11.75
CA LEU A 51 37.77 -8.47 13.20
C LEU A 51 38.74 -9.53 13.74
N LEU A 52 39.07 -10.53 12.93
CA LEU A 52 39.96 -11.62 13.33
C LEU A 52 41.45 -11.25 13.18
N THR A 53 41.75 -10.22 12.40
CA THR A 53 43.12 -9.88 11.99
C THR A 53 43.59 -8.53 12.49
N SER A 54 42.67 -7.62 12.83
CA SER A 54 42.99 -6.22 13.06
C SER A 54 42.14 -5.61 14.18
N PHE A 55 42.83 -5.01 15.15
CA PHE A 55 42.20 -4.19 16.18
C PHE A 55 42.45 -2.70 15.91
N ILE A 56 41.39 -1.97 15.58
CA ILE A 56 41.48 -0.53 15.29
C ILE A 56 41.16 0.29 16.54
N SER A 57 40.01 0.02 17.18
CA SER A 57 39.60 0.66 18.44
C SER A 57 38.47 -0.13 19.09
N LEU A 58 38.24 0.09 20.39
CA LEU A 58 37.14 -0.53 21.12
C LEU A 58 35.78 -0.22 20.46
N TYR A 59 35.54 1.04 20.11
CA TYR A 59 34.31 1.46 19.42
C TYR A 59 34.11 0.71 18.10
N ASN A 60 35.15 0.60 17.27
CA ASN A 60 35.06 -0.07 15.97
C ASN A 60 34.73 -1.56 16.15
N THR A 61 35.46 -2.25 17.02
CA THR A 61 35.24 -3.68 17.31
C THR A 61 33.84 -3.92 17.87
N THR A 62 33.41 -3.12 18.85
CA THR A 62 32.06 -3.25 19.45
C THR A 62 30.95 -3.01 18.42
N MET A 63 31.06 -1.98 17.59
CA MET A 63 30.04 -1.69 16.56
C MET A 63 29.93 -2.82 15.53
N LYS A 64 31.05 -3.38 15.07
CA LYS A 64 31.05 -4.52 14.14
C LYS A 64 30.36 -5.75 14.75
N ILE A 65 30.66 -6.06 16.02
CA ILE A 65 30.01 -7.16 16.75
C ILE A 65 28.50 -6.92 16.88
N ILE A 66 28.08 -5.70 17.22
CA ILE A 66 26.66 -5.35 17.33
C ILE A 66 25.95 -5.49 15.98
N TYR A 67 26.53 -4.98 14.88
CA TYR A 67 25.92 -5.10 13.55
C TYR A 67 25.73 -6.56 13.12
N ILE A 68 26.77 -7.39 13.29
CA ILE A 68 26.70 -8.83 12.98
C ILE A 68 25.62 -9.48 13.86
N GLY A 69 25.69 -9.26 15.18
CA GLY A 69 24.75 -9.86 16.14
C GLY A 69 23.30 -9.50 15.84
N CYS A 70 22.99 -8.22 15.59
CA CYS A 70 21.64 -7.78 15.27
C CYS A 70 21.16 -8.28 13.89
N ALA A 71 22.03 -8.35 12.88
CA ALA A 71 21.66 -8.86 11.56
C ALA A 71 21.28 -10.35 11.63
N TYR A 72 22.12 -11.18 12.26
CA TYR A 72 21.82 -12.59 12.46
C TYR A 72 20.62 -12.82 13.39
N ALA A 73 20.44 -11.99 14.42
CA ALA A 73 19.24 -12.03 15.25
C ALA A 73 17.98 -11.74 14.44
N THR A 74 18.00 -10.74 13.54
CA THR A 74 16.87 -10.42 12.67
C THR A 74 16.55 -11.59 11.74
N VAL A 75 17.56 -12.18 11.10
CA VAL A 75 17.41 -13.38 10.25
C VAL A 75 16.83 -14.56 11.03
N TYR A 76 17.33 -14.80 12.25
CA TYR A 76 16.80 -15.82 13.17
C TYR A 76 15.32 -15.58 13.51
N LEU A 77 14.94 -14.33 13.80
CA LEU A 77 13.56 -14.00 14.11
C LEU A 77 12.62 -14.25 12.93
N ILE A 78 13.05 -13.95 11.70
CA ILE A 78 12.24 -14.14 10.49
C ILE A 78 12.12 -15.62 10.11
N TYR A 79 13.24 -16.34 9.98
CA TYR A 79 13.24 -17.69 9.42
C TYR A 79 13.01 -18.81 10.45
N LEU A 80 13.15 -18.54 11.75
CA LEU A 80 13.00 -19.54 12.80
C LEU A 80 11.91 -19.14 13.81
N LYS A 81 12.08 -18.04 14.54
CA LYS A 81 11.21 -17.73 15.70
C LYS A 81 9.78 -17.35 15.32
N PHE A 82 9.62 -16.50 14.31
CA PHE A 82 8.33 -15.97 13.83
C PHE A 82 8.04 -16.36 12.37
N LYS A 83 8.61 -17.49 11.92
CA LYS A 83 8.47 -18.02 10.55
C LYS A 83 7.01 -18.11 10.08
N ALA A 84 6.07 -18.39 10.98
CA ALA A 84 4.65 -18.47 10.65
C ALA A 84 4.06 -17.17 10.10
N THR A 85 4.67 -16.02 10.41
CA THR A 85 4.25 -14.68 9.94
C THR A 85 5.05 -14.19 8.74
N TYR A 86 6.03 -14.97 8.28
CA TYR A 86 6.87 -14.60 7.13
C TYR A 86 6.13 -14.87 5.82
N ASP A 87 5.97 -13.83 5.01
CA ASP A 87 5.27 -13.90 3.75
C ASP A 87 6.21 -14.25 2.58
N GLY A 88 6.51 -15.55 2.47
CA GLY A 88 7.35 -16.07 1.39
C GLY A 88 6.71 -15.96 -0.01
N ASN A 89 5.38 -15.84 -0.09
CA ASN A 89 4.66 -15.71 -1.36
C ASN A 89 4.85 -14.34 -1.99
N HIS A 90 5.00 -13.29 -1.18
CA HIS A 90 5.31 -11.95 -1.66
C HIS A 90 6.81 -11.65 -1.73
N ASP A 91 7.66 -12.29 -0.91
CA ASP A 91 9.13 -12.17 -0.96
C ASP A 91 9.76 -13.02 -2.10
N THR A 92 9.34 -12.75 -3.34
CA THR A 92 9.65 -13.57 -4.54
C THR A 92 10.87 -13.10 -5.34
N PHE A 93 11.58 -12.08 -4.87
CA PHE A 93 12.76 -11.56 -5.56
C PHE A 93 13.87 -12.62 -5.67
N ARG A 94 14.49 -12.76 -6.84
CA ARG A 94 15.55 -13.74 -7.11
C ARG A 94 16.92 -13.14 -6.80
N VAL A 95 17.44 -13.42 -5.60
CA VAL A 95 18.68 -12.82 -5.07
C VAL A 95 19.93 -13.25 -5.82
N GLU A 96 19.86 -14.34 -6.58
CA GLU A 96 20.96 -14.84 -7.40
C GLU A 96 21.39 -13.79 -8.46
N PHE A 97 20.42 -13.02 -8.97
CA PHE A 97 20.68 -11.91 -9.91
C PHE A 97 21.37 -10.70 -9.26
N LEU A 98 21.51 -10.68 -7.93
CA LEU A 98 22.32 -9.70 -7.23
C LEU A 98 23.67 -10.29 -6.87
N VAL A 99 23.67 -11.42 -6.16
CA VAL A 99 24.90 -12.00 -5.59
C VAL A 99 25.89 -12.42 -6.67
N VAL A 100 25.44 -13.04 -7.77
CA VAL A 100 26.35 -13.52 -8.82
C VAL A 100 27.00 -12.36 -9.58
N PRO A 101 26.26 -11.35 -10.11
CA PRO A 101 26.88 -10.21 -10.77
C PRO A 101 27.75 -9.37 -9.84
N VAL A 102 27.33 -9.19 -8.58
CA VAL A 102 28.12 -8.46 -7.58
C VAL A 102 29.42 -9.20 -7.24
N GLY A 103 29.37 -10.53 -7.09
CA GLY A 103 30.56 -11.36 -6.89
C GLY A 103 31.53 -11.29 -8.06
N GLY A 104 31.02 -11.40 -9.29
CA GLY A 104 31.82 -11.22 -10.50
C GLY A 104 32.44 -9.82 -10.58
N LEU A 105 31.67 -8.76 -10.31
CA LEU A 105 32.15 -7.39 -10.32
C LEU A 105 33.23 -7.14 -9.27
N ALA A 106 33.05 -7.64 -8.04
CA ALA A 106 34.05 -7.51 -6.97
C ALA A 106 35.37 -8.23 -7.29
N PHE A 107 35.30 -9.34 -8.02
CA PHE A 107 36.48 -10.06 -8.48
C PHE A 107 37.22 -9.33 -9.61
N LEU A 108 36.48 -8.67 -10.51
CA LEU A 108 37.05 -7.96 -11.67
C LEU A 108 37.50 -6.53 -11.34
N VAL A 109 36.79 -5.85 -10.45
CA VAL A 109 36.98 -4.43 -10.10
C VAL A 109 37.12 -4.33 -8.57
N ASN A 110 38.37 -4.26 -8.11
CA ASN A 110 38.77 -4.10 -6.71
C ASN A 110 40.03 -3.22 -6.66
N HIS A 111 40.38 -2.73 -5.47
CA HIS A 111 41.62 -1.96 -5.27
C HIS A 111 42.85 -2.85 -5.34
N ASP A 112 42.81 -4.00 -4.66
CA ASP A 112 43.87 -5.00 -4.65
C ASP A 112 43.31 -6.42 -4.78
N PHE A 113 44.01 -7.26 -5.52
CA PHE A 113 43.60 -8.65 -5.76
C PHE A 113 43.99 -9.57 -4.59
N SER A 114 43.44 -9.29 -3.41
CA SER A 114 43.60 -10.11 -2.20
C SER A 114 42.25 -10.62 -1.70
N PRO A 115 42.18 -11.79 -1.03
CA PRO A 115 40.90 -12.35 -0.59
C PRO A 115 40.09 -11.40 0.33
N LEU A 116 40.75 -10.70 1.25
CA LEU A 116 40.08 -9.76 2.16
C LEU A 116 39.57 -8.52 1.42
N GLU A 117 40.34 -7.99 0.48
CA GLU A 117 39.94 -6.80 -0.29
C GLU A 117 38.81 -7.10 -1.28
N ILE A 118 38.83 -8.28 -1.91
CA ILE A 118 37.73 -8.76 -2.77
C ILE A 118 36.46 -8.92 -1.94
N LEU A 119 36.53 -9.50 -0.73
CA LEU A 119 35.37 -9.66 0.16
C LEU A 119 34.86 -8.32 0.70
N TRP A 120 35.77 -7.38 0.99
CA TRP A 120 35.42 -6.01 1.34
C TRP A 120 34.68 -5.32 0.18
N THR A 121 35.22 -5.40 -1.03
CA THR A 121 34.64 -4.81 -2.25
C THR A 121 33.28 -5.43 -2.57
N PHE A 122 33.16 -6.76 -2.45
CA PHE A 122 31.91 -7.50 -2.57
C PHE A 122 30.86 -6.97 -1.58
N SER A 123 31.24 -6.74 -0.33
CA SER A 123 30.33 -6.20 0.68
C SER A 123 29.83 -4.79 0.31
N ILE A 124 30.67 -3.95 -0.30
CA ILE A 124 30.31 -2.59 -0.72
C ILE A 124 29.28 -2.62 -1.85
N TYR A 125 29.55 -3.40 -2.89
CA TYR A 125 28.62 -3.58 -4.00
C TYR A 125 27.32 -4.26 -3.56
N LEU A 126 27.38 -5.29 -2.73
CA LEU A 126 26.19 -6.02 -2.30
C LEU A 126 25.27 -5.14 -1.45
N GLU A 127 25.83 -4.34 -0.54
CA GLU A 127 25.05 -3.45 0.31
C GLU A 127 24.28 -2.40 -0.51
N SER A 128 24.83 -1.98 -1.65
CA SER A 128 24.17 -1.00 -2.52
C SER A 128 22.83 -1.49 -3.07
N VAL A 129 22.68 -2.80 -3.26
CA VAL A 129 21.50 -3.45 -3.86
C VAL A 129 20.72 -4.35 -2.89
N ALA A 130 21.21 -4.55 -1.66
CA ALA A 130 20.62 -5.46 -0.67
C ALA A 130 19.17 -5.12 -0.28
N ILE A 131 18.74 -3.87 -0.46
CA ILE A 131 17.37 -3.43 -0.16
C ILE A 131 16.34 -3.81 -1.25
N LEU A 132 16.79 -4.19 -2.45
CA LEU A 132 15.90 -4.46 -3.59
C LEU A 132 14.81 -5.51 -3.32
N PRO A 133 15.08 -6.66 -2.66
CA PRO A 133 14.02 -7.61 -2.28
C PRO A 133 12.91 -6.98 -1.42
N GLN A 134 13.27 -6.15 -0.42
CA GLN A 134 12.31 -5.43 0.40
C GLN A 134 11.48 -4.42 -0.41
N LEU A 135 12.12 -3.67 -1.31
CA LEU A 135 11.42 -2.72 -2.19
C LEU A 135 10.45 -3.43 -3.13
N PHE A 136 10.89 -4.55 -3.71
CA PHE A 136 10.07 -5.38 -4.58
C PHE A 136 8.85 -5.95 -3.84
N MET A 137 9.04 -6.43 -2.61
CA MET A 137 7.96 -6.91 -1.76
C MET A 137 6.92 -5.82 -1.49
N ILE A 138 7.35 -4.62 -1.07
CA ILE A 138 6.45 -3.46 -0.82
C ILE A 138 5.70 -3.05 -2.09
N SER A 139 6.38 -3.09 -3.25
CA SER A 139 5.74 -2.74 -4.52
C SER A 139 4.59 -3.68 -4.89
N LYS A 140 4.68 -4.97 -4.49
CA LYS A 140 3.67 -5.99 -4.72
C LYS A 140 2.53 -5.93 -3.70
N THR A 141 2.83 -5.74 -2.41
CA THR A 141 1.82 -5.78 -1.35
C THR A 141 1.02 -4.48 -1.24
N GLY A 142 1.54 -3.35 -1.72
CA GLY A 142 0.84 -2.06 -1.68
C GLY A 142 0.72 -1.42 -0.30
N GLU A 143 1.02 -2.17 0.77
CA GLU A 143 0.98 -1.72 2.16
C GLU A 143 2.39 -1.73 2.77
N ALA A 144 2.83 -0.59 3.29
CA ALA A 144 3.99 -0.49 4.17
C ALA A 144 3.52 -0.03 5.55
N GLU A 145 3.66 -0.88 6.58
CA GLU A 145 3.34 -0.49 7.95
C GLU A 145 4.19 0.73 8.39
N THR A 146 3.59 1.68 9.11
CA THR A 146 4.23 2.94 9.56
C THR A 146 5.56 2.74 10.32
N ILE A 147 5.73 1.61 11.02
CA ILE A 147 6.99 1.29 11.73
C ILE A 147 8.12 0.94 10.74
N THR A 148 7.78 0.33 9.60
CA THR A 148 8.71 0.08 8.50
C THR A 148 9.20 1.40 7.89
N THR A 149 8.36 2.44 7.89
CA THR A 149 8.74 3.79 7.44
C THR A 149 9.85 4.40 8.30
N HIS A 150 9.77 4.31 9.63
CA HIS A 150 10.83 4.82 10.51
C HIS A 150 12.15 4.08 10.31
N TYR A 151 12.10 2.75 10.20
CA TYR A 151 13.27 1.93 9.84
C TYR A 151 13.92 2.43 8.54
N LEU A 152 13.13 2.58 7.47
CA LEU A 152 13.61 3.02 6.16
C LEU A 152 14.09 4.47 6.18
N PHE A 153 13.49 5.34 6.99
CA PHE A 153 13.95 6.73 7.18
C PHE A 153 15.36 6.78 7.77
N PHE A 154 15.62 6.06 8.87
CA PHE A 154 16.96 6.01 9.46
C PHE A 154 17.98 5.33 8.53
N LEU A 155 17.51 4.40 7.69
CA LEU A 155 18.27 3.76 6.63
C LEU A 155 18.56 4.72 5.45
N GLY A 156 17.68 5.67 5.14
CA GLY A 156 17.99 6.75 4.20
C GLY A 156 18.95 7.78 4.79
N LEU A 157 18.72 8.16 6.04
CA LEU A 157 19.47 9.21 6.73
C LEU A 157 20.96 8.85 6.89
N TYR A 158 21.29 7.59 7.23
CA TYR A 158 22.71 7.22 7.31
C TYR A 158 23.42 7.36 5.96
N ARG A 159 22.73 7.12 4.84
CA ARG A 159 23.31 7.28 3.51
C ARG A 159 23.52 8.73 3.13
N ALA A 160 22.56 9.60 3.42
CA ALA A 160 22.74 11.04 3.25
C ALA A 160 23.96 11.54 4.05
N LEU A 161 24.11 11.09 5.30
CA LEU A 161 25.26 11.44 6.15
C LEU A 161 26.59 10.88 5.61
N TYR A 162 26.59 9.68 5.04
CA TYR A 162 27.78 9.09 4.42
C TYR A 162 28.24 9.82 3.15
N LEU A 163 27.30 10.31 2.33
CA LEU A 163 27.61 11.18 1.19
C LEU A 163 28.28 12.48 1.65
N ILE A 164 27.73 13.13 2.68
CA ILE A 164 28.34 14.34 3.26
C ILE A 164 29.72 14.03 3.85
N ASN A 165 29.87 12.89 4.52
CA ASN A 165 31.17 12.42 5.02
C ASN A 165 32.19 12.25 3.88
N TRP A 166 31.83 11.71 2.72
CA TRP A 166 32.77 11.59 1.60
C TRP A 166 33.19 12.95 1.03
N VAL A 167 32.25 13.89 0.90
CA VAL A 167 32.57 15.28 0.49
C VAL A 167 33.52 15.93 1.50
N TRP A 168 33.26 15.75 2.79
CA TRP A 168 34.13 16.26 3.85
C TRP A 168 35.54 15.66 3.78
N ARG A 169 35.66 14.34 3.66
CA ARG A 169 36.96 13.66 3.59
C ARG A 169 37.73 14.00 2.32
N PHE A 170 37.04 14.20 1.20
CA PHE A 170 37.68 14.67 -0.03
C PHE A 170 38.28 16.06 0.16
N TYR A 171 37.52 17.01 0.71
CA TYR A 171 37.97 18.40 0.85
C TYR A 171 39.04 18.58 1.94
N PHE A 172 38.88 17.94 3.11
CA PHE A 172 39.76 18.17 4.27
C PHE A 172 40.86 17.12 4.44
N GLU A 173 40.66 15.88 4.01
CA GLU A 173 41.63 14.78 4.18
C GLU A 173 42.31 14.38 2.86
N GLY A 174 41.84 14.91 1.71
CA GLY A 174 42.31 14.49 0.38
C GLY A 174 41.98 13.02 0.05
N PHE A 175 41.11 12.37 0.84
CA PHE A 175 40.79 10.95 0.70
C PHE A 175 39.65 10.74 -0.29
N PHE A 176 39.86 9.88 -1.28
CA PHE A 176 38.88 9.55 -2.31
C PHE A 176 38.87 8.04 -2.59
N ASP A 177 37.72 7.41 -2.39
CA ASP A 177 37.50 5.99 -2.67
C ASP A 177 36.36 5.84 -3.69
N MET A 178 36.75 5.64 -4.95
CA MET A 178 35.82 5.62 -6.07
C MET A 178 34.80 4.48 -5.97
N ILE A 179 35.22 3.30 -5.48
CA ILE A 179 34.36 2.13 -5.32
C ILE A 179 33.26 2.43 -4.30
N ALA A 180 33.64 2.94 -3.12
CA ALA A 180 32.69 3.28 -2.07
C ALA A 180 31.73 4.41 -2.48
N ILE A 181 32.23 5.43 -3.19
CA ILE A 181 31.41 6.57 -3.63
C ILE A 181 30.39 6.13 -4.68
N VAL A 182 30.81 5.41 -5.73
CA VAL A 182 29.91 4.99 -6.81
C VAL A 182 28.83 4.03 -6.28
N ALA A 183 29.22 3.02 -5.49
CA ALA A 183 28.27 2.11 -4.86
C ALA A 183 27.32 2.86 -3.91
N GLY A 184 27.84 3.85 -3.19
CA GLY A 184 27.07 4.75 -2.34
C GLY A 184 26.02 5.57 -3.07
N VAL A 185 26.37 6.12 -4.23
CA VAL A 185 25.43 6.88 -5.09
C VAL A 185 24.33 5.96 -5.62
N VAL A 186 24.69 4.76 -6.12
CA VAL A 186 23.72 3.74 -6.56
C VAL A 186 22.73 3.44 -5.43
N GLN A 187 23.26 3.23 -4.23
CA GLN A 187 22.45 2.94 -3.05
C GLN A 187 21.50 4.10 -2.72
N THR A 188 21.98 5.35 -2.70
CA THR A 188 21.15 6.51 -2.41
C THR A 188 20.04 6.69 -3.46
N ILE A 189 20.32 6.48 -4.74
CA ILE A 189 19.31 6.57 -5.81
C ILE A 189 18.16 5.58 -5.56
N LEU A 190 18.47 4.33 -5.19
CA LEU A 190 17.46 3.33 -4.87
C LEU A 190 16.61 3.73 -3.65
N TYR A 191 17.22 4.36 -2.63
CA TYR A 191 16.46 4.91 -1.51
C TYR A 191 15.61 6.13 -1.89
N CYS A 192 16.10 7.00 -2.78
CA CYS A 192 15.33 8.16 -3.26
C CYS A 192 14.09 7.74 -4.05
N ASP A 193 14.20 6.74 -4.92
CA ASP A 193 13.05 6.19 -5.65
C ASP A 193 12.01 5.61 -4.66
N PHE A 194 12.48 4.92 -3.63
CA PHE A 194 11.62 4.49 -2.53
C PHE A 194 10.93 5.66 -1.82
N PHE A 195 11.67 6.71 -1.41
CA PHE A 195 11.07 7.88 -0.76
C PHE A 195 10.06 8.58 -1.66
N TYR A 196 10.34 8.69 -2.96
CA TYR A 196 9.42 9.26 -3.94
C TYR A 196 8.15 8.42 -4.07
N LEU A 197 8.26 7.11 -4.29
CA LEU A 197 7.11 6.20 -4.37
C LEU A 197 6.31 6.16 -3.07
N TYR A 198 6.99 6.23 -1.93
CA TYR A 198 6.36 6.26 -0.61
C TYR A 198 5.56 7.56 -0.40
N VAL A 199 6.19 8.72 -0.59
CA VAL A 199 5.52 10.02 -0.45
C VAL A 199 4.37 10.15 -1.45
N THR A 200 4.55 9.70 -2.69
CA THR A 200 3.50 9.78 -3.71
C THR A 200 2.37 8.78 -3.50
N LYS A 201 2.61 7.57 -2.99
CA LYS A 201 1.53 6.62 -2.64
C LYS A 201 0.74 7.05 -1.40
N ASP A 202 1.38 7.71 -0.43
CA ASP A 202 0.71 8.32 0.74
C ASP A 202 0.02 9.67 0.40
N THR A 203 0.02 10.14 -0.86
CA THR A 203 -0.68 11.40 -1.25
C THR A 203 -2.18 11.27 -1.46
N GLY A 204 -2.80 10.15 -1.08
CA GLY A 204 -4.22 10.18 -0.74
C GLY A 204 -4.40 10.92 0.58
N LEU A 205 -5.19 12.01 0.62
CA LEU A 205 -5.58 12.58 1.91
C LEU A 205 -6.11 11.43 2.78
N PRO A 206 -5.65 11.29 4.05
CA PRO A 206 -6.18 10.26 4.92
C PRO A 206 -7.71 10.35 4.93
N ILE A 207 -8.40 9.20 4.94
CA ILE A 207 -9.88 9.16 4.86
C ILE A 207 -10.52 10.10 5.90
N SER A 208 -9.89 10.24 7.07
CA SER A 208 -10.30 11.18 8.13
C SER A 208 -10.30 12.65 7.70
N VAL A 209 -9.32 13.09 6.89
CA VAL A 209 -9.24 14.46 6.35
C VAL A 209 -10.19 14.61 5.14
N LEU A 210 -10.33 13.57 4.32
CA LEU A 210 -11.33 13.54 3.24
C LEU A 210 -12.76 13.69 3.78
N ARG A 211 -13.09 13.06 4.92
CA ARG A 211 -14.40 13.18 5.58
C ARG A 211 -14.72 14.62 6.00
N LEU A 212 -13.71 15.45 6.24
CA LEU A 212 -13.88 16.84 6.60
C LEU A 212 -14.09 17.73 5.36
N LEU A 213 -13.49 17.36 4.22
CA LEU A 213 -13.56 18.13 2.97
C LEU A 213 -14.76 17.75 2.08
N VAL A 214 -15.14 16.47 2.09
CA VAL A 214 -16.09 15.87 1.18
C VAL A 214 -17.20 15.19 1.99
N PRO A 215 -18.49 15.44 1.70
CA PRO A 215 -19.58 14.76 2.37
C PRO A 215 -19.42 13.23 2.32
N PRO A 216 -19.73 12.49 3.39
CA PRO A 216 -19.55 11.04 3.45
C PRO A 216 -20.16 10.30 2.26
N VAL A 217 -21.32 10.74 1.78
CA VAL A 217 -21.98 10.09 0.64
C VAL A 217 -21.23 10.28 -0.68
N ARG A 218 -20.57 11.43 -0.89
CA ARG A 218 -19.71 11.65 -2.06
C ARG A 218 -18.46 10.78 -2.02
N LEU A 219 -17.91 10.54 -0.82
CA LEU A 219 -16.80 9.60 -0.66
C LEU A 219 -17.22 8.17 -0.99
N VAL A 220 -18.38 7.73 -0.51
CA VAL A 220 -18.95 6.43 -0.85
C VAL A 220 -19.23 6.32 -2.36
N ALA A 221 -19.81 7.35 -2.97
CA ALA A 221 -20.05 7.40 -4.42
C ALA A 221 -18.75 7.30 -5.23
N ALA A 222 -17.71 8.04 -4.83
CA ALA A 222 -16.40 7.99 -5.49
C ALA A 222 -15.73 6.61 -5.33
N ALA A 223 -15.84 5.99 -4.15
CA ALA A 223 -15.34 4.65 -3.91
C ALA A 223 -16.07 3.62 -4.79
N ILE A 224 -17.40 3.65 -4.82
CA ILE A 224 -18.22 2.79 -5.70
C ILE A 224 -17.81 2.95 -7.16
N TRP A 225 -17.67 4.19 -7.63
CA TRP A 225 -17.24 4.46 -9.00
C TRP A 225 -15.87 3.84 -9.31
N LYS A 226 -14.89 4.02 -8.42
CA LYS A 226 -13.54 3.46 -8.59
C LYS A 226 -13.53 1.94 -8.56
N THR A 227 -14.29 1.31 -7.66
CA THR A 227 -14.40 -0.16 -7.57
C THR A 227 -14.96 -0.77 -8.86
N ILE A 228 -15.94 -0.13 -9.50
CA ILE A 228 -16.52 -0.61 -10.77
C ILE A 228 -15.55 -0.35 -11.93
N GLU A 229 -14.97 0.86 -12.01
CA GLU A 229 -14.00 1.24 -13.06
C GLU A 229 -12.78 0.31 -13.08
N GLN A 230 -12.26 -0.05 -11.90
CA GLN A 230 -11.11 -0.94 -11.72
C GLN A 230 -11.49 -2.43 -11.72
N ARG A 231 -12.77 -2.76 -11.89
CA ARG A 231 -13.29 -4.15 -11.91
C ARG A 231 -12.90 -4.97 -10.68
N VAL A 232 -12.96 -4.36 -9.50
CA VAL A 232 -12.70 -5.07 -8.24
C VAL A 232 -13.97 -5.86 -7.86
N VAL A 233 -14.20 -6.98 -8.56
CA VAL A 233 -15.44 -7.74 -8.53
C VAL A 233 -15.78 -8.28 -7.13
N ALA A 234 -14.77 -8.61 -6.31
CA ALA A 234 -14.95 -9.08 -4.94
C ALA A 234 -15.79 -8.13 -4.05
N GLN A 235 -15.85 -6.83 -4.38
CA GLN A 235 -16.61 -5.83 -3.62
C GLN A 235 -18.02 -5.59 -4.16
N TYR A 236 -18.41 -6.19 -5.29
CA TYR A 236 -19.70 -5.92 -5.93
C TYR A 236 -20.89 -6.27 -5.03
N GLY A 237 -20.72 -7.22 -4.10
CA GLY A 237 -21.73 -7.56 -3.10
C GLY A 237 -22.07 -6.39 -2.16
N LEU A 238 -21.06 -5.63 -1.72
CA LEU A 238 -21.25 -4.46 -0.86
C LEU A 238 -21.91 -3.31 -1.64
N ILE A 239 -21.54 -3.16 -2.92
CA ILE A 239 -22.15 -2.14 -3.79
C ILE A 239 -23.63 -2.44 -4.01
N GLU A 240 -24.00 -3.70 -4.26
CA GLU A 240 -25.41 -4.11 -4.38
C GLU A 240 -26.20 -3.77 -3.12
N GLU A 241 -25.69 -4.13 -1.94
CA GLU A 241 -26.37 -3.85 -0.67
C GLU A 241 -26.59 -2.35 -0.44
N PHE A 242 -25.59 -1.54 -0.76
CA PHE A 242 -25.71 -0.08 -0.69
C PHE A 242 -26.78 0.45 -1.66
N ILE A 243 -26.79 -0.03 -2.91
CA ILE A 243 -27.80 0.37 -3.90
C ILE A 243 -29.19 -0.02 -3.40
N SER A 244 -29.37 -1.27 -2.94
CA SER A 244 -30.64 -1.75 -2.40
C SER A 244 -31.12 -0.88 -1.25
N LEU A 245 -30.26 -0.58 -0.27
CA LEU A 245 -30.57 0.31 0.85
C LEU A 245 -31.05 1.69 0.38
N VAL A 246 -30.31 2.33 -0.54
CA VAL A 246 -30.67 3.65 -1.05
C VAL A 246 -31.97 3.61 -1.83
N THR A 247 -32.19 2.59 -2.66
CA THR A 247 -33.42 2.44 -3.45
C THR A 247 -34.64 2.00 -2.64
N ASP A 248 -34.45 1.43 -1.44
CA ASP A 248 -35.55 1.16 -0.51
C ASP A 248 -36.01 2.43 0.20
N ILE A 249 -35.07 3.36 0.47
CA ILE A 249 -35.37 4.66 1.09
C ILE A 249 -35.91 5.66 0.06
N VAL A 250 -35.31 5.70 -1.14
CA VAL A 250 -35.66 6.61 -2.23
C VAL A 250 -35.88 5.81 -3.52
N PRO A 251 -37.05 5.18 -3.69
CA PRO A 251 -37.32 4.31 -4.84
C PRO A 251 -37.30 5.05 -6.18
N GLU A 252 -37.50 6.37 -6.20
CA GLU A 252 -37.50 7.17 -7.44
C GLU A 252 -36.10 7.37 -8.03
N ILE A 253 -35.05 6.98 -7.31
CA ILE A 253 -33.66 7.16 -7.76
C ILE A 253 -33.34 6.33 -9.01
N LEU A 254 -33.95 5.17 -9.16
CA LEU A 254 -33.82 4.29 -10.33
C LEU A 254 -35.19 3.81 -10.76
N THR A 255 -35.38 3.55 -12.06
CA THR A 255 -36.57 2.82 -12.48
C THR A 255 -36.50 1.38 -11.95
N ILE A 256 -37.65 0.71 -11.83
CA ILE A 256 -37.71 -0.70 -11.38
C ILE A 256 -36.78 -1.57 -12.24
N ASP A 257 -36.82 -1.40 -13.56
CA ASP A 257 -35.95 -2.14 -14.48
C ASP A 257 -34.46 -1.86 -14.25
N GLN A 258 -34.09 -0.59 -14.06
CA GLN A 258 -32.70 -0.20 -13.80
C GLN A 258 -32.20 -0.78 -12.47
N ARG A 259 -33.04 -0.75 -11.44
CA ARG A 259 -32.74 -1.30 -10.12
C ARG A 259 -32.48 -2.80 -10.22
N VAL A 260 -33.40 -3.54 -10.88
CA VAL A 260 -33.30 -4.99 -11.05
C VAL A 260 -32.07 -5.37 -11.87
N GLN A 261 -31.85 -4.73 -13.01
CA GLN A 261 -30.69 -4.99 -13.87
C GLN A 261 -29.37 -4.72 -13.13
N LEU A 262 -29.30 -3.65 -12.34
CA LEU A 262 -28.09 -3.28 -11.63
C LEU A 262 -27.79 -4.23 -10.47
N THR A 263 -28.76 -4.51 -9.60
CA THR A 263 -28.55 -5.37 -8.42
C THR A 263 -28.29 -6.82 -8.82
N LEU A 264 -29.07 -7.36 -9.76
CA LEU A 264 -28.84 -8.71 -10.29
C LEU A 264 -27.56 -8.77 -11.11
N GLY A 265 -27.25 -7.71 -11.86
CA GLY A 265 -26.09 -7.67 -12.72
C GLY A 265 -24.77 -7.70 -11.94
N LEU A 266 -24.68 -6.90 -10.86
CA LEU A 266 -23.55 -6.92 -9.93
C LEU A 266 -23.39 -8.28 -9.25
N ARG A 267 -24.51 -8.85 -8.79
CA ARG A 267 -24.52 -10.12 -8.06
C ARG A 267 -24.14 -11.29 -8.96
N ALA A 268 -24.64 -11.33 -10.21
CA ALA A 268 -24.28 -12.33 -11.20
C ALA A 268 -22.78 -12.28 -11.53
N ARG A 269 -22.21 -11.08 -11.73
CA ARG A 269 -20.77 -10.94 -12.02
C ARG A 269 -19.88 -11.43 -10.88
N LEU A 270 -20.28 -11.15 -9.63
CA LEU A 270 -19.62 -11.66 -8.43
C LEU A 270 -19.66 -13.20 -8.37
N ILE A 271 -20.84 -13.79 -8.59
CA ILE A 271 -21.00 -15.26 -8.60
C ILE A 271 -20.09 -15.90 -9.64
N LEU A 272 -20.04 -15.35 -10.86
CA LEU A 272 -19.17 -15.87 -11.92
C LEU A 272 -17.68 -15.79 -11.56
N GLU A 273 -17.25 -14.71 -10.91
CA GLU A 273 -15.87 -14.56 -10.44
C GLU A 273 -15.51 -15.61 -9.38
N LEU A 274 -16.43 -15.88 -8.45
CA LEU A 274 -16.26 -16.94 -7.45
C LEU A 274 -16.22 -18.32 -8.12
N CYS A 275 -17.11 -18.61 -9.07
CA CYS A 275 -17.07 -19.87 -9.82
C CYS A 275 -15.76 -20.10 -10.59
N GLN A 276 -15.12 -19.02 -11.06
CA GLN A 276 -13.83 -19.07 -11.74
C GLN A 276 -12.66 -19.32 -10.78
N SER A 277 -12.69 -18.73 -9.58
CA SER A 277 -11.59 -18.74 -8.61
C SER A 277 -11.66 -19.89 -7.60
N THR A 278 -12.82 -20.12 -7.02
CA THR A 278 -13.07 -21.11 -5.95
C THR A 278 -14.28 -21.96 -6.36
N ALA A 279 -14.02 -23.19 -6.80
CA ALA A 279 -15.00 -24.15 -7.29
C ALA A 279 -15.98 -24.69 -6.22
N ASP A 280 -16.24 -23.94 -5.16
CA ASP A 280 -16.87 -24.44 -3.94
C ASP A 280 -18.29 -23.92 -3.77
N LEU A 281 -19.23 -24.84 -3.66
CA LEU A 281 -20.65 -24.56 -3.49
C LEU A 281 -20.92 -23.80 -2.17
N GLU A 282 -20.14 -24.07 -1.11
CA GLU A 282 -20.33 -23.40 0.20
C GLU A 282 -20.10 -21.89 0.11
N THR A 283 -19.16 -21.46 -0.75
CA THR A 283 -18.83 -20.04 -0.96
C THR A 283 -19.84 -19.33 -1.88
N VAL A 284 -20.42 -20.05 -2.84
CA VAL A 284 -21.31 -19.48 -3.86
C VAL A 284 -22.77 -19.46 -3.41
N GLN A 285 -23.19 -20.43 -2.59
CA GLN A 285 -24.58 -20.59 -2.17
C GLN A 285 -25.21 -19.34 -1.52
N PRO A 286 -24.54 -18.62 -0.59
CA PRO A 286 -25.10 -17.41 0.01
C PRO A 286 -25.42 -16.33 -1.02
N HIS A 287 -24.62 -16.23 -2.09
CA HIS A 287 -24.83 -15.26 -3.16
C HIS A 287 -25.98 -15.67 -4.09
N LEU A 288 -26.16 -16.98 -4.32
CA LEU A 288 -27.32 -17.51 -5.05
C LEU A 288 -28.63 -17.28 -4.28
N ASP A 289 -28.64 -17.52 -2.98
CA ASP A 289 -29.81 -17.28 -2.13
C ASP A 289 -30.19 -15.79 -2.12
N ARG A 290 -29.18 -14.91 -2.02
CA ARG A 290 -29.38 -13.47 -2.14
C ARG A 290 -29.95 -13.08 -3.51
N MET A 291 -29.46 -13.67 -4.59
CA MET A 291 -29.98 -13.41 -5.94
C MET A 291 -31.44 -13.85 -6.08
N GLN A 292 -31.82 -15.02 -5.56
CA GLN A 292 -33.21 -15.47 -5.54
C GLN A 292 -34.12 -14.53 -4.75
N LEU A 293 -33.62 -13.99 -3.63
CA LEU A 293 -34.36 -12.99 -2.86
C LEU A 293 -34.56 -11.70 -3.66
N LEU A 294 -33.54 -11.22 -4.37
CA LEU A 294 -33.65 -10.03 -5.23
C LEU A 294 -34.65 -10.23 -6.38
N ILE A 295 -34.68 -11.42 -6.98
CA ILE A 295 -35.66 -11.78 -8.02
C ILE A 295 -37.09 -11.70 -7.47
N LYS A 296 -37.33 -12.27 -6.27
CA LYS A 296 -38.66 -12.25 -5.62
C LYS A 296 -39.13 -10.83 -5.29
N VAL A 297 -38.21 -9.96 -4.85
CA VAL A 297 -38.54 -8.57 -4.50
C VAL A 297 -38.76 -7.70 -5.74
N GLY A 298 -38.05 -7.98 -6.84
CA GLY A 298 -38.12 -7.19 -8.08
C GLY A 298 -39.22 -7.59 -9.08
N ALA A 299 -39.84 -8.76 -8.94
CA ALA A 299 -40.71 -9.30 -9.98
C ALA A 299 -42.17 -8.83 -9.90
N THR A 300 -42.59 -8.09 -10.94
CA THR A 300 -43.96 -8.21 -11.46
C THR A 300 -44.06 -9.01 -12.76
N ASN A 301 -42.97 -9.35 -13.48
CA ASN A 301 -43.00 -10.18 -14.71
C ASN A 301 -41.63 -10.76 -15.23
N ILE A 302 -40.53 -10.77 -14.44
CA ILE A 302 -39.17 -11.10 -14.94
C ILE A 302 -38.62 -12.41 -14.32
N GLU A 303 -39.40 -13.49 -14.34
CA GLU A 303 -38.99 -14.76 -13.71
C GLU A 303 -38.05 -15.61 -14.58
N THR A 304 -38.16 -15.56 -15.91
CA THR A 304 -37.58 -16.56 -16.80
C THR A 304 -36.04 -16.55 -16.95
N PRO A 305 -35.35 -15.43 -17.28
CA PRO A 305 -33.92 -15.47 -17.58
C PRO A 305 -33.03 -15.62 -16.32
N HIS A 306 -33.49 -15.18 -15.15
CA HIS A 306 -32.69 -15.25 -13.93
C HIS A 306 -32.78 -16.62 -13.22
N LEU A 307 -33.88 -17.34 -13.39
CA LEU A 307 -33.98 -18.75 -12.98
C LEU A 307 -33.05 -19.63 -13.83
N GLU A 308 -32.94 -19.34 -15.13
CA GLU A 308 -31.99 -20.01 -16.03
C GLU A 308 -30.53 -19.77 -15.59
N PHE A 309 -30.20 -18.56 -15.13
CA PHE A 309 -28.86 -18.26 -14.60
C PHE A 309 -28.51 -19.07 -13.35
N VAL A 310 -29.44 -19.22 -12.40
CA VAL A 310 -29.21 -20.04 -11.20
C VAL A 310 -28.95 -21.50 -11.56
N GLU A 311 -29.72 -22.04 -12.51
CA GLU A 311 -29.51 -23.41 -13.00
C GLU A 311 -28.21 -23.57 -13.77
N LEU A 312 -27.80 -22.56 -14.55
CA LEU A 312 -26.50 -22.51 -15.21
C LEU A 312 -25.35 -22.56 -14.19
N VAL A 313 -25.42 -21.76 -13.11
CA VAL A 313 -24.39 -21.75 -12.06
C VAL A 313 -24.30 -23.10 -11.36
N LYS A 314 -25.44 -23.71 -10.99
CA LYS A 314 -25.45 -25.07 -10.40
C LYS A 314 -24.83 -26.11 -11.33
N LYS A 315 -25.12 -26.05 -12.65
CA LYS A 315 -24.51 -26.94 -13.65
C LYS A 315 -22.99 -26.73 -13.74
N MET A 316 -22.51 -25.49 -13.70
CA MET A 316 -21.08 -25.17 -13.72
C MET A 316 -20.35 -25.63 -12.46
N LEU A 317 -20.98 -25.55 -11.28
CA LEU A 317 -20.39 -26.03 -10.03
C LEU A 317 -20.30 -27.56 -10.00
N ASN A 318 -21.26 -28.26 -10.60
CA ASN A 318 -21.29 -29.72 -10.65
C ASN A 318 -20.43 -30.33 -11.77
N ASN A 319 -20.07 -29.57 -12.81
CA ASN A 319 -19.32 -30.08 -13.97
C ASN A 319 -18.14 -29.15 -14.35
N SER A 320 -16.92 -29.62 -14.12
CA SER A 320 -15.68 -28.87 -14.41
C SER A 320 -15.48 -28.54 -15.88
N ASP A 321 -15.87 -29.44 -16.78
CA ASP A 321 -15.62 -29.33 -18.22
C ASP A 321 -16.58 -28.31 -18.83
N HIS A 322 -17.85 -28.36 -18.43
CA HIS A 322 -18.86 -27.37 -18.81
C HIS A 322 -18.48 -25.97 -18.32
N ARG A 323 -17.92 -25.86 -17.11
CA ARG A 323 -17.43 -24.59 -16.58
C ARG A 323 -16.28 -24.02 -17.40
N GLN A 324 -15.29 -24.84 -17.78
CA GLN A 324 -14.18 -24.38 -18.62
C GLN A 324 -14.67 -23.93 -20.00
N GLN A 325 -15.59 -24.68 -20.61
CA GLN A 325 -16.19 -24.32 -21.89
C GLN A 325 -16.95 -22.98 -21.81
N PHE A 326 -17.75 -22.78 -20.76
CA PHE A 326 -18.48 -21.53 -20.54
C PHE A 326 -17.54 -20.33 -20.43
N PHE A 327 -16.48 -20.41 -19.62
CA PHE A 327 -15.54 -19.29 -19.47
C PHE A 327 -14.70 -19.00 -20.73
N GLN A 328 -14.52 -19.98 -21.62
CA GLN A 328 -13.81 -19.78 -22.88
C GLN A 328 -14.69 -19.22 -24.01
N LYS A 329 -15.94 -19.65 -24.12
CA LYS A 329 -16.82 -19.32 -25.26
C LYS A 329 -17.93 -18.36 -24.90
N ASP A 330 -18.72 -18.68 -23.89
CA ASP A 330 -19.99 -18.00 -23.63
C ASP A 330 -19.79 -16.76 -22.75
N PHE A 331 -18.87 -16.83 -21.77
CA PHE A 331 -18.59 -15.75 -20.83
C PHE A 331 -18.09 -14.46 -21.51
N PRO A 332 -17.12 -14.48 -22.46
CA PRO A 332 -16.66 -13.26 -23.11
C PRO A 332 -17.76 -12.57 -23.95
N GLU A 333 -18.73 -13.33 -24.44
CA GLU A 333 -19.85 -12.84 -25.26
C GLU A 333 -20.95 -12.24 -24.37
N ASP A 334 -21.40 -12.99 -23.35
CA ASP A 334 -22.56 -12.62 -22.52
C ASP A 334 -22.19 -11.74 -21.32
N PHE A 335 -21.02 -11.96 -20.71
CA PHE A 335 -20.58 -11.32 -19.46
C PHE A 335 -19.24 -10.58 -19.59
N GLY A 336 -18.80 -10.34 -20.83
CA GLY A 336 -17.55 -9.66 -21.16
C GLY A 336 -17.65 -8.12 -21.16
N PRO A 337 -16.87 -7.42 -22.00
CA PRO A 337 -16.75 -5.96 -21.98
C PRO A 337 -18.07 -5.21 -22.16
N THR A 338 -19.01 -5.76 -22.94
CA THR A 338 -20.33 -5.16 -23.18
C THR A 338 -21.17 -5.14 -21.90
N TYR A 339 -21.13 -6.23 -21.14
CA TYR A 339 -21.79 -6.37 -19.85
C TYR A 339 -21.20 -5.41 -18.80
N ASP A 340 -19.86 -5.36 -18.70
CA ASP A 340 -19.16 -4.44 -17.80
C ASP A 340 -19.50 -2.98 -18.11
N LYS A 341 -19.63 -2.63 -19.41
CA LYS A 341 -20.02 -1.29 -19.84
C LYS A 341 -21.47 -0.98 -19.46
N ALA A 342 -22.39 -1.94 -19.56
CA ALA A 342 -23.76 -1.76 -19.12
C ALA A 342 -23.84 -1.49 -17.60
N LEU A 343 -23.08 -2.23 -16.80
CA LEU A 343 -22.97 -2.00 -15.35
C LEU A 343 -22.42 -0.60 -15.04
N LEU A 344 -21.37 -0.16 -15.75
CA LEU A 344 -20.81 1.19 -15.58
C LEU A 344 -21.86 2.28 -15.86
N ILE A 345 -22.68 2.13 -16.90
CA ILE A 345 -23.73 3.09 -17.24
C ILE A 345 -24.81 3.14 -16.15
N LEU A 346 -25.24 1.98 -15.65
CA LEU A 346 -26.24 1.90 -14.58
C LEU A 346 -25.72 2.50 -13.26
N ILE A 347 -24.47 2.19 -12.88
CA ILE A 347 -23.81 2.79 -11.70
C ILE A 347 -23.70 4.30 -11.87
N TRP A 348 -23.25 4.79 -13.03
CA TRP A 348 -23.18 6.23 -13.29
C TRP A 348 -24.56 6.89 -13.15
N THR A 349 -25.59 6.25 -13.68
CA THR A 349 -26.97 6.75 -13.59
C THR A 349 -27.43 6.83 -12.14
N PHE A 350 -27.17 5.80 -11.35
CA PHE A 350 -27.46 5.78 -9.92
C PHE A 350 -26.71 6.88 -9.16
N LEU A 351 -25.38 6.96 -9.31
CA LEU A 351 -24.53 7.92 -8.59
C LEU A 351 -24.85 9.37 -8.95
N SER A 352 -25.11 9.66 -10.22
CA SER A 352 -25.46 11.02 -10.67
C SER A 352 -26.82 11.48 -10.13
N ARG A 353 -27.79 10.56 -9.97
CA ARG A 353 -29.07 10.86 -9.32
C ARG A 353 -28.95 10.96 -7.80
N LEU A 354 -28.14 10.11 -7.19
CA LEU A 354 -27.81 10.17 -5.76
C LEU A 354 -27.19 11.53 -5.41
N GLU A 355 -26.27 12.01 -6.24
CA GLU A 355 -25.65 13.32 -6.04
C GLU A 355 -26.66 14.47 -6.16
N LYS A 356 -27.61 14.39 -7.09
CA LYS A 356 -28.69 15.39 -7.22
C LYS A 356 -29.63 15.40 -6.02
N LEU A 357 -29.87 14.26 -5.37
CA LEU A 357 -30.68 14.19 -4.15
C LEU A 357 -29.97 14.81 -2.94
N LEU A 358 -28.64 14.82 -2.95
CA LEU A 358 -27.80 15.22 -1.82
C LEU A 358 -27.13 16.57 -2.04
N THR A 359 -27.82 17.50 -2.70
CA THR A 359 -27.32 18.85 -2.98
C THR A 359 -26.58 19.43 -1.79
N LEU A 360 -25.36 19.93 -2.03
CA LEU A 360 -24.56 20.62 -1.02
C LEU A 360 -25.35 21.82 -0.50
N LYS A 361 -25.66 21.82 0.80
CA LYS A 361 -26.33 22.94 1.46
C LYS A 361 -25.37 24.11 1.63
N THR A 362 -25.85 25.32 1.39
CA THR A 362 -25.09 26.55 1.62
C THR A 362 -24.95 26.82 3.12
N PHE A 363 -23.99 27.69 3.50
CA PHE A 363 -23.82 28.08 4.91
C PHE A 363 -25.12 28.61 5.54
N GLN A 364 -25.91 29.39 4.78
CA GLN A 364 -27.18 29.95 5.26
C GLN A 364 -28.23 28.86 5.51
N GLU A 365 -28.32 27.87 4.62
CA GLU A 365 -29.22 26.73 4.78
C GLU A 365 -28.80 25.86 5.96
N VAL A 366 -27.51 25.56 6.11
CA VAL A 366 -26.97 24.80 7.25
C VAL A 366 -27.21 25.56 8.56
N SER A 367 -26.99 26.87 8.59
CA SER A 367 -27.25 27.72 9.77
C SER A 367 -28.73 27.69 10.18
N SER A 368 -29.66 27.63 9.22
CA SER A 368 -31.09 27.57 9.51
C SER A 368 -31.57 26.22 10.08
N MET A 369 -30.74 25.17 9.99
CA MET A 369 -31.05 23.84 10.53
C MET A 369 -30.72 23.72 12.03
N PHE A 370 -29.95 24.65 12.60
CA PHE A 370 -29.59 24.64 14.01
C PHE A 370 -30.61 25.44 14.84
N GLN A 371 -31.25 24.80 15.83
CA GLN A 371 -32.17 25.49 16.74
C GLN A 371 -31.47 26.18 17.92
N VAL A 372 -30.30 25.68 18.35
CA VAL A 372 -29.51 26.25 19.47
C VAL A 372 -28.02 26.14 19.15
N ALA A 373 -27.30 27.25 19.13
CA ALA A 373 -25.89 27.31 18.70
C ALA A 373 -24.88 26.80 19.74
N SER A 374 -25.22 26.89 21.03
CA SER A 374 -24.27 26.65 22.13
C SER A 374 -23.82 25.19 22.26
N SER A 375 -24.75 24.23 22.19
CA SER A 375 -24.44 22.81 22.38
C SER A 375 -23.75 22.20 21.16
N VAL A 376 -24.11 22.66 19.96
CA VAL A 376 -23.52 22.18 18.69
C VAL A 376 -22.06 22.60 18.58
N LEU A 377 -21.72 23.82 19.01
CA LEU A 377 -20.35 24.31 18.99
C LEU A 377 -19.44 23.50 19.92
N GLU A 378 -19.91 23.20 21.14
CA GLU A 378 -19.16 22.37 22.10
C GLU A 378 -18.93 20.96 21.56
N GLU A 379 -19.93 20.34 20.92
CA GLU A 379 -19.82 19.00 20.32
C GLU A 379 -18.88 18.98 19.11
N CYS A 380 -18.91 20.01 18.25
CA CYS A 380 -17.99 20.14 17.12
C CYS A 380 -16.53 20.33 17.56
N VAL A 381 -16.29 21.09 18.64
CA VAL A 381 -14.95 21.43 19.16
C VAL A 381 -14.34 20.29 19.99
N GLN A 382 -15.15 19.49 20.67
CA GLN A 382 -14.66 18.36 21.50
C GLN A 382 -14.35 17.08 20.72
N SER A 383 -14.83 16.95 19.47
CA SER A 383 -14.54 15.78 18.63
C SER A 383 -13.06 15.73 18.18
N GLN A 384 -12.59 14.57 17.69
CA GLN A 384 -11.27 14.35 17.06
C GLN A 384 -10.94 15.28 15.84
N SER A 385 -11.74 16.33 15.63
CA SER A 385 -11.75 17.25 14.51
C SER A 385 -10.59 18.25 14.52
N GLN A 386 -9.99 18.59 15.68
CA GLN A 386 -9.05 19.70 15.75
C GLN A 386 -7.71 19.45 15.02
N GLU A 387 -7.14 18.24 15.13
CA GLU A 387 -5.93 17.87 14.39
C GLU A 387 -6.21 17.68 12.89
N GLN A 388 -7.37 17.10 12.56
CA GLN A 388 -7.82 16.89 11.19
C GLN A 388 -8.09 18.23 10.48
N LEU A 389 -8.66 19.20 11.19
CA LEU A 389 -8.90 20.56 10.72
C LEU A 389 -7.58 21.32 10.50
N LYS A 390 -6.59 21.19 11.40
CA LYS A 390 -5.26 21.77 11.20
C LYS A 390 -4.60 21.23 9.93
N LEU A 391 -4.63 19.91 9.73
CA LEU A 391 -4.09 19.27 8.51
C LEU A 391 -4.81 19.77 7.24
N LEU A 392 -6.14 19.87 7.28
CA LEU A 392 -6.94 20.38 6.16
C LEU A 392 -6.60 21.85 5.84
N LEU A 393 -6.51 22.71 6.85
CA LEU A 393 -6.18 24.13 6.67
C LEU A 393 -4.77 24.32 6.09
N HIS A 394 -3.80 23.51 6.54
CA HIS A 394 -2.45 23.52 5.96
C HIS A 394 -2.43 23.05 4.51
N TYR A 395 -3.19 22.01 4.17
CA TYR A 395 -3.31 21.51 2.80
C TYR A 395 -3.94 22.55 1.86
N GLN A 396 -5.04 23.19 2.29
CA GLN A 396 -5.71 24.20 1.49
C GLN A 396 -4.85 25.46 1.31
N LYS A 397 -4.11 25.89 2.34
CA LYS A 397 -3.17 27.02 2.26
C LYS A 397 -2.10 26.84 1.17
N GLY A 398 -1.70 25.59 0.88
CA GLY A 398 -0.77 25.28 -0.21
C GLY A 398 -1.39 25.36 -1.61
N HIS A 399 -2.72 25.31 -1.72
CA HIS A 399 -3.46 25.26 -2.99
C HIS A 399 -4.22 26.54 -3.33
N SER A 400 -4.50 27.41 -2.36
CA SER A 400 -5.20 28.68 -2.59
C SER A 400 -4.24 29.88 -2.57
N HIS A 401 -4.18 30.60 -3.70
CA HIS A 401 -3.74 31.99 -3.71
C HIS A 401 -4.86 32.82 -3.07
N LEU A 402 -4.76 33.09 -1.76
CA LEU A 402 -5.68 34.01 -1.09
C LEU A 402 -5.33 35.44 -1.51
N ASP A 403 -6.15 36.02 -2.40
CA ASP A 403 -6.08 37.45 -2.71
C ASP A 403 -6.41 38.27 -1.45
N HIS A 404 -5.40 38.92 -0.88
CA HIS A 404 -5.55 39.89 0.19
C HIS A 404 -6.16 41.20 -0.37
N ASN A 405 -7.45 41.20 -0.67
CA ASN A 405 -8.21 42.43 -0.91
C ASN A 405 -9.49 42.43 -0.07
N GLY A 406 -9.33 42.71 1.23
CA GLY A 406 -10.44 42.98 2.14
C GLY A 406 -10.16 44.24 2.94
N LYS A 407 -10.86 45.34 2.62
CA LYS A 407 -10.90 46.55 3.46
C LYS A 407 -11.45 46.17 4.84
N PRO A 408 -10.92 46.72 5.94
CA PRO A 408 -11.44 46.45 7.28
C PRO A 408 -12.89 46.95 7.38
N LEU A 409 -13.81 46.02 7.62
CA LEU A 409 -15.14 46.31 8.14
C LEU A 409 -14.97 46.75 9.60
N TYR A 410 -15.06 48.05 9.85
CA TYR A 410 -15.25 48.57 11.21
C TYR A 410 -16.65 48.18 11.66
N ILE A 411 -16.73 47.36 12.70
CA ILE A 411 -17.96 47.08 13.44
C ILE A 411 -18.21 48.31 14.34
N GLN A 412 -19.37 48.94 14.17
CA GLN A 412 -19.90 49.97 15.08
C GLN A 412 -20.82 49.33 16.11
#